data_AF-A0A0H5DTX9-F1
#
_entry.id   AF-A0A0H5DTX9-F1
#
_cell.length_a   1.000
_cell.length_b   1.000
_cell.length_c   1.000
_cell.angle_alpha   90.00
_cell.angle_beta   90.00
_cell.angle_gamma   90.00
#
_symmetry.space_group_name_H-M   'P 1'
#
loop_
_entity.id
_entity.type
_entity.pdbx_description
1 polymer ?
#
loop_
_entity_poly.entity_id
_entity_poly.type
_entity_poly.pdbx_seq_one_letter_code
_entity_poly.pdbx_strand_id
1 'polypeptide(L)' 'MHFGFVPPDFILKAECIQQSNELDDIKRTWKKMSVDLSNLNCYQISTNSTNSLISIFALGFRIITEDKTVAE' A
#
# COMPACT_ATOMS: atom_id res chain seq x y z
N MET A 1 -17.51 -5.55 -2.42
CA MET A 1 -16.46 -4.91 -1.61
C MET A 1 -17.15 -4.06 -0.55
N HIS A 2 -16.91 -4.34 0.74
CA HIS A 2 -17.28 -3.43 1.83
C HIS A 2 -15.98 -2.79 2.35
N PHE A 3 -16.00 -1.51 2.70
CA PHE A 3 -14.80 -0.81 3.21
C PHE A 3 -14.30 -1.53 4.47
N GLY A 4 -13.11 -2.14 4.42
CA GLY A 4 -12.53 -2.94 5.51
C GLY A 4 -12.67 -4.46 5.36
N PHE A 5 -13.43 -4.99 4.39
CA PHE A 5 -13.50 -6.41 4.10
C PHE A 5 -13.51 -6.68 2.59
N VAL A 6 -12.42 -7.31 2.13
CA VAL A 6 -12.26 -7.77 0.75
C VAL A 6 -12.04 -9.28 0.83
N PRO A 7 -12.98 -10.11 0.34
CA PRO A 7 -12.75 -11.54 0.22
C PRO A 7 -11.50 -11.79 -0.64
N PRO A 8 -10.68 -12.82 -0.35
CA PRO A 8 -9.48 -13.14 -1.13
C PRO A 8 -9.80 -13.29 -2.62
N ASP A 9 -10.94 -13.91 -2.92
CA ASP A 9 -11.42 -14.14 -4.27
C ASP A 9 -11.82 -12.87 -5.02
N PHE A 10 -11.79 -11.69 -4.39
CA PHE A 10 -12.06 -10.41 -5.06
C PHE A 10 -10.79 -9.71 -5.56
N ILE A 11 -9.61 -10.12 -5.09
CA ILE A 11 -8.34 -9.49 -5.45
C ILE A 11 -7.72 -10.27 -6.62
N LEU A 12 -7.63 -9.62 -7.77
CA LEU A 12 -6.92 -10.16 -8.92
C LEU A 12 -5.40 -10.04 -8.74
N LYS A 13 -4.96 -8.87 -8.28
CA LYS A 13 -3.53 -8.55 -8.09
C LYS A 13 -3.37 -7.51 -7.01
N ALA A 14 -2.33 -7.65 -6.19
CA ALA A 14 -1.87 -6.61 -5.29
C ALA A 14 -0.37 -6.38 -5.48
N GLU A 15 0.08 -5.13 -5.57
CA GLU A 15 1.48 -4.78 -5.75
C GLU A 15 1.87 -3.50 -5.02
N CYS A 16 3.16 -3.38 -4.69
CA CYS A 16 3.75 -2.18 -4.09
C CYS A 16 4.64 -1.49 -5.11
N ILE A 17 4.24 -0.30 -5.54
CA ILE A 17 4.96 0.54 -6.47
C ILE A 17 5.78 1.56 -5.67
N GLN A 18 7.10 1.46 -5.82
CA GLN A 18 8.07 2.35 -5.16
C GLN A 18 8.47 3.54 -6.03
N GLN A 19 8.17 3.48 -7.34
CA GLN A 19 8.51 4.50 -8.32
C GLN A 19 7.34 4.69 -9.28
N SER A 20 6.75 5.88 -9.28
CA SER A 20 5.79 6.33 -10.28
C SER A 20 5.76 7.85 -10.32
N ASN A 21 5.39 8.42 -11.47
CA ASN A 21 5.31 9.88 -11.62
C ASN A 21 4.40 10.52 -10.57
N GLU A 22 3.26 9.88 -10.26
CA GLU A 22 2.30 10.35 -9.27
C GLU A 22 2.87 10.29 -7.85
N LEU A 23 3.61 9.24 -7.50
CA LEU A 23 4.31 9.13 -6.22
C LEU A 23 5.35 10.25 -6.07
N ASP A 24 6.08 10.54 -7.14
CA ASP A 24 7.10 11.59 -7.17
C ASP A 24 6.48 12.99 -7.08
N ASP A 25 5.32 13.21 -7.70
CA ASP A 25 4.54 14.44 -7.58
C ASP A 25 4.09 14.71 -6.15
N ILE A 26 3.58 13.68 -5.45
CA ILE A 26 3.19 13.78 -4.05
C ILE A 26 4.41 14.12 -3.19
N LYS A 27 5.50 13.34 -3.31
CA LYS A 27 6.75 13.58 -2.56
C LYS A 27 7.27 15.01 -2.78
N ARG A 28 7.30 15.48 -4.02
CA ARG A 28 7.73 16.84 -4.38
C ARG A 28 6.83 17.92 -3.79
N THR A 29 5.52 17.73 -3.82
CA THR A 29 4.55 18.71 -3.32
C THR A 29 4.69 18.92 -1.83
N TRP A 30 4.77 17.82 -1.07
CA TRP A 30 4.88 17.85 0.38
C TRP A 30 6.28 18.24 0.87
N LYS A 31 7.33 17.95 0.10
CA LYS A 31 8.69 18.43 0.37
C LYS A 31 8.77 19.96 0.43
N LYS A 32 7.99 20.68 -0.39
CA LYS A 32 7.91 22.16 -0.34
C LYS A 32 7.38 22.67 1.01
N MET A 33 6.62 21.85 1.73
CA MET A 33 6.11 22.12 3.07
C MET A 33 7.02 21.56 4.18
N SER A 34 8.25 21.17 3.85
CA SER A 34 9.20 20.52 4.77
C SER A 34 8.69 19.20 5.38
N VAL A 35 7.74 18.53 4.73
CA VAL A 35 7.28 17.19 5.14
C VAL A 35 8.14 16.12 4.45
N ASP A 36 8.70 15.21 5.25
CA ASP A 36 9.48 14.08 4.74
C ASP A 36 8.57 12.89 4.41
N LEU A 37 8.47 12.59 3.12
CA LEU A 37 7.74 11.44 2.58
C LEU A 37 8.67 10.47 1.84
N SER A 38 9.95 10.39 2.22
CA SER A 38 10.94 9.54 1.55
C SER A 38 10.51 8.07 1.46
N ASN A 39 9.80 7.59 2.49
CA ASN A 39 9.28 6.22 2.59
C ASN A 39 7.83 6.05 2.08
N LEU A 40 7.28 7.02 1.34
CA LEU A 40 5.97 6.88 0.73
C LEU A 40 6.01 5.88 -0.42
N ASN A 41 5.06 4.94 -0.41
CA ASN A 41 4.83 3.94 -1.45
C ASN A 41 3.40 4.04 -1.99
N CYS A 42 3.16 3.49 -3.17
CA CYS A 42 1.82 3.28 -3.72
C CYS A 42 1.48 1.79 -3.69
N TYR A 43 0.45 1.43 -2.94
CA TYR A 43 -0.10 0.06 -2.91
C TYR A 43 -1.28 -0.01 -3.86
N GLN A 44 -1.18 -0.86 -4.87
CA GLN A 44 -2.22 -1.04 -5.87
C GLN A 44 -2.93 -2.37 -5.67
N ILE A 45 -4.26 -2.33 -5.74
CA ILE A 45 -5.13 -3.51 -5.67
C ILE A 45 -6.02 -3.48 -6.91
N SER A 46 -5.89 -4.51 -7.74
CA SER A 46 -6.78 -4.77 -8.87
C SER A 46 -7.86 -5.77 -8.46
N THR A 47 -9.13 -5.46 -8.71
CA THR A 47 -10.26 -6.34 -8.38
C THR A 47 -10.70 -7.16 -9.60
N ASN A 48 -11.09 -8.42 -9.37
CA ASN A 48 -11.51 -9.31 -10.45
C ASN A 48 -12.93 -8.98 -10.99
N SER A 49 -13.86 -8.60 -10.11
CA SER A 49 -15.29 -8.52 -10.42
C SER A 49 -15.69 -7.23 -11.12
N THR A 50 -14.94 -6.15 -10.89
CA THR A 50 -15.23 -4.81 -11.44
C THR A 50 -14.08 -4.25 -12.27
N ASN A 51 -12.98 -5.01 -12.40
CA ASN A 51 -11.73 -4.57 -13.03
C ASN A 51 -11.28 -3.19 -12.54
N SER A 52 -11.51 -2.90 -11.26
CA SER A 52 -11.20 -1.61 -10.66
C SER A 52 -9.78 -1.64 -10.12
N LEU A 53 -9.08 -0.52 -10.25
CA LEU A 53 -7.76 -0.30 -9.67
C LEU A 53 -7.88 0.67 -8.50
N ILE A 54 -7.49 0.21 -7.32
CA ILE A 54 -7.42 1.04 -6.11
C ILE A 54 -5.95 1.33 -5.84
N SER A 55 -5.59 2.61 -5.82
CA SER A 55 -4.26 3.09 -5.46
C SER A 55 -4.29 3.68 -4.05
N ILE A 56 -3.42 3.20 -3.17
CA ILE A 56 -3.30 3.67 -1.78
C ILE A 56 -1.88 4.21 -1.58
N PHE A 57 -1.77 5.51 -1.31
CA PHE A 57 -0.49 6.14 -0.98
C PHE A 57 -0.30 6.15 0.52
N ALA A 58 0.70 5.40 1.01
CA ALA A 58 0.96 5.28 2.43
C ALA A 58 2.47 5.14 2.71
N LEU A 59 2.88 5.54 3.91
CA LEU A 59 4.25 5.30 4.37
C LEU A 59 4.49 3.80 4.51
N GLY A 60 5.69 3.36 4.15
CA GLY A 60 6.14 1.99 4.39
C GLY A 60 6.06 1.63 5.87
N PHE A 61 5.61 0.41 6.15
CA PHE A 61 5.54 -0.15 7.49
C PHE A 61 6.26 -1.49 7.53
N ARG A 62 6.57 -1.96 8.74
CA ARG A 62 7.12 -3.30 8.98
C ARG A 62 6.16 -4.03 9.92
N ILE A 63 5.83 -5.27 9.58
CA ILE A 63 5.10 -6.16 10.47
C ILE A 63 6.14 -6.84 11.37
N ILE A 64 6.02 -6.65 12.67
CA ILE A 64 6.82 -7.37 13.66
C ILE A 64 5.99 -8.59 14.06
N THR A 65 6.41 -9.78 13.66
CA THR A 65 5.79 -11.04 14.09
C THR A 65 6.54 -11.50 15.35
N GLU A 66 5.86 -11.56 16.49
CA GLU A 66 6.41 -12.22 17.67
C GLU A 66 6.36 -13.74 17.42
N ASP A 67 7.51 -14.35 17.15
CA ASP A 67 7.65 -15.81 17.17
C ASP A 67 7.42 -16.29 18.60
N LYS A 68 6.22 -16.79 18.89
CA LYS A 68 5.98 -17.60 20.07
C LYS A 68 6.66 -18.96 19.84
N THR A 69 7.93 -19.07 20.20
CA THR A 69 8.58 -20.36 20.34
C THR A 69 7.87 -21.10 21.48
N VAL A 70 6.97 -22.02 21.13
CA VAL A 70 6.41 -22.98 22.08
C VAL A 70 7.55 -23.95 22.40
N ALA A 71 8.14 -23.79 23.58
CA ALA A 71 8.98 -24.82 24.17
C ALA A 71 8.06 -25.97 24.60
N GLU A 72 8.13 -27.09 23.89
CA GLU A 72 7.68 -28.40 24.37
C GLU A 72 8.69 -28.98 25.37
#